data_AF-A0A382MQS8-F1
#
_entry.id   AF-A0A382MQS8-F1
#
_cell.length_a   1.000
_cell.length_b   1.000
_cell.length_c   1.000
_cell.angle_alpha   90.00
_cell.angle_beta   90.00
_cell.angle_gamma   90.00
#
_symmetry.space_group_name_H-M   'P 1'
#
loop_
_entity.id
_entity.type
_entity.pdbx_description
1 polymer ?
#
loop_
_entity_poly.entity_id
_entity_poly.type
_entity_poly.pdbx_seq_one_letter_code
_entity_poly.pdbx_strand_id
1 'polypeptide(L)' 'MAEKKLEGAGLRGQVAGHTALSTVGKAGKGLTYRGYAIEELSEKATFEEVAFMLLYGNL' A
#
# COMPACT_ATOMS: atom_id res chain seq x y z
N MET A 1 -26.72 -0.77 -31.87
CA MET A 1 -25.28 -0.64 -31.59
C MET A 1 -25.05 -1.16 -30.17
N ALA A 2 -24.23 -2.20 -29.99
CA ALA A 2 -24.00 -2.78 -28.67
C ALA A 2 -23.04 -1.87 -27.88
N GLU A 3 -23.44 -1.43 -26.69
CA GLU A 3 -22.58 -0.67 -25.79
C GLU A 3 -21.34 -1.51 -25.43
N LYS A 4 -20.16 -0.94 -25.71
CA LYS A 4 -18.88 -1.51 -25.30
C LYS A 4 -18.79 -1.40 -23.78
N LYS A 5 -18.91 -2.52 -23.06
CA LYS A 5 -18.75 -2.59 -21.60
C LYS A 5 -17.39 -1.96 -21.24
N LEU A 6 -17.41 -0.88 -20.46
CA LEU A 6 -16.21 -0.24 -19.93
C LEU A 6 -15.55 -1.21 -18.94
N GLU A 7 -14.66 -2.05 -19.46
CA GLU A 7 -13.74 -2.82 -18.63
C GLU A 7 -12.80 -1.83 -17.93
N GLY A 8 -12.97 -1.67 -16.62
CA GLY A 8 -12.19 -0.70 -15.83
C GLY A 8 -13.01 0.44 -15.21
N ALA A 9 -14.33 0.32 -15.08
CA ALA A 9 -15.10 1.20 -14.19
C ALA A 9 -14.41 1.32 -12.81
N GLY A 10 -14.13 2.55 -12.38
CA GLY A 10 -13.41 2.81 -11.12
C GLY A 10 -11.88 2.57 -11.18
N LEU A 11 -11.26 2.57 -12.36
CA LEU A 11 -9.81 2.37 -12.54
C LEU A 11 -9.28 1.02 -12.03
N ARG A 12 -10.14 0.01 -11.96
CA ARG A 12 -9.76 -1.32 -11.45
C ARG A 12 -8.64 -1.92 -12.30
N GLY A 13 -7.52 -2.24 -11.66
CA GLY A 13 -6.34 -2.84 -12.29
C GLY A 13 -5.50 -1.86 -13.11
N GLN A 14 -5.84 -0.57 -13.14
CA GLN A 14 -5.08 0.45 -13.83
C GLN A 14 -4.04 1.07 -12.88
N VAL A 15 -2.77 1.06 -13.29
CA VAL A 15 -1.68 1.65 -12.50
C VAL A 15 -1.70 3.17 -12.66
N ALA A 16 -2.05 3.89 -11.60
CA ALA A 16 -2.09 5.35 -11.58
C ALA A 16 -0.74 6.00 -11.20
N GLY A 17 0.21 5.21 -10.71
CA GLY A 17 1.51 5.68 -10.26
C GLY A 17 2.30 4.59 -9.52
N HIS A 18 3.49 4.96 -9.05
CA HIS A 18 4.35 4.08 -8.27
C HIS A 18 4.53 4.64 -6.86
N THR A 19 4.68 3.75 -5.88
CA THR A 19 4.87 4.13 -4.48
C THR A 19 5.90 3.23 -3.80
N ALA A 20 6.67 3.82 -2.89
CA ALA A 20 7.55 3.10 -1.98
C ALA A 20 6.96 3.00 -0.55
N LEU A 21 5.76 3.56 -0.32
CA LEU A 21 5.19 3.67 1.02
C LEU A 21 4.68 2.35 1.56
N SER A 22 3.92 1.61 0.76
CA SER A 22 3.29 0.38 1.23
C SER A 22 3.09 -0.65 0.13
N THR A 23 2.94 -1.90 0.55
CA THR A 23 2.49 -2.98 -0.34
C THR A 23 1.38 -3.76 0.36
N VAL A 24 0.38 -4.19 -0.41
CA VAL A 24 -0.76 -4.95 0.08
C VAL A 24 -0.81 -6.27 -0.67
N GLY A 25 -0.81 -7.37 0.07
CA GLY A 25 -1.06 -8.70 -0.45
C GLY A 25 -0.01 -9.28 -1.40
N LYS A 26 1.24 -8.79 -1.37
CA LYS A 26 2.35 -9.31 -2.21
C LYS A 26 2.56 -10.84 -2.08
N ALA A 27 2.31 -11.41 -0.90
CA ALA A 27 2.43 -12.86 -0.62
C ALA A 27 1.12 -13.45 -0.04
N GLY A 28 -0.04 -12.92 -0.42
CA GLY A 28 -1.34 -13.37 0.09
C GLY A 28 -2.05 -12.31 0.93
N LYS A 29 -2.29 -12.56 2.22
CA LYS A 29 -2.82 -11.56 3.15
C LYS A 29 -1.66 -10.91 3.89
N GLY A 30 -1.42 -9.62 3.67
CA GLY A 30 -0.36 -8.90 4.36
C GLY A 30 -0.33 -7.42 4.00
N LEU A 31 0.18 -6.61 4.92
CA LEU A 31 0.42 -5.19 4.75
C LEU A 31 1.85 -4.89 5.20
N THR A 32 2.59 -4.19 4.35
CA THR A 32 3.95 -3.74 4.69
C THR A 32 4.06 -2.23 4.52
N TYR A 33 4.70 -1.54 5.46
CA TYR A 33 5.09 -0.13 5.33
C TYR A 33 6.60 -0.02 5.14
N ARG A 34 7.03 0.56 4.01
CA ARG A 34 8.45 0.67 3.60
C ARG A 34 9.28 -0.61 3.74
N GLY A 35 8.64 -1.78 3.65
CA GLY A 35 9.27 -3.09 3.76
C GLY A 35 9.07 -3.79 5.12
N TYR A 36 8.64 -3.08 6.16
CA TYR A 36 8.33 -3.66 7.47
C TYR A 36 6.92 -4.23 7.51
N ALA A 37 6.75 -5.40 8.11
CA ALA A 37 5.43 -6.00 8.32
C ALA A 37 4.62 -5.19 9.34
N ILE A 38 3.31 -5.05 9.11
CA ILE A 38 2.46 -4.27 10.01
C ILE A 38 2.41 -4.86 11.42
N GLU A 39 2.51 -6.18 11.54
CA GLU A 39 2.55 -6.90 12.81
C GLU A 39 3.79 -6.49 13.62
N GLU A 40 4.95 -6.43 12.98
CA GLU A 40 6.20 -5.99 13.62
C GLU A 40 6.12 -4.53 14.08
N LEU A 41 5.59 -3.64 13.24
CA LEU A 41 5.43 -2.24 13.61
C LEU A 41 4.44 -2.08 14.77
N SER A 42 3.37 -2.88 14.81
CA SER A 42 2.38 -2.83 15.89
C SER A 42 2.92 -3.30 17.24
N GLU A 43 3.90 -4.21 17.23
CA GLU A 43 4.52 -4.74 18.45
C GLU A 43 5.69 -3.88 18.96
N LYS A 44 6.41 -3.23 18.04
CA LYS A 44 7.73 -2.63 18.34
C LYS A 44 7.80 -1.12 18.15
N ALA A 45 6.81 -0.47 17.54
CA ALA A 45 6.87 0.95 17.24
C ALA A 45 5.62 1.71 17.73
N THR A 46 5.82 2.98 18.02
CA THR A 46 4.75 3.94 18.29
C THR A 46 4.15 4.48 16.99
N PHE A 47 2.97 5.07 17.09
CA PHE A 47 2.33 5.71 15.94
C PHE A 47 3.21 6.81 15.34
N GLU A 48 3.84 7.63 16.20
CA GLU A 48 4.68 8.75 15.80
C GLU A 48 5.92 8.29 15.02
N GLU A 49 6.55 7.19 15.43
CA GLU A 49 7.68 6.57 14.71
C GLU A 49 7.25 6.08 13.33
N VAL A 50 6.11 5.39 13.24
CA VAL A 50 5.56 4.92 11.95
C VAL A 50 5.19 6.11 11.05
N ALA A 51 4.57 7.15 11.61
CA ALA A 51 4.23 8.37 10.87
C ALA A 51 5.48 9.07 10.36
N PHE A 52 6.51 9.20 11.20
CA PHE A 52 7.79 9.77 10.81
C PHE A 52 8.43 8.96 9.66
N MET A 53 8.49 7.63 9.80
CA MET A 53 9.01 6.74 8.76
C MET A 53 8.30 6.93 7.41
N LEU A 54 6.97 7.02 7.43
CA LEU A 54 6.17 7.18 6.20
C LEU A 54 6.45 8.53 5.52
N LEU A 55 6.50 9.61 6.29
CA LEU A 55 6.71 10.97 5.78
C LEU A 55 8.15 11.22 5.32
N TYR A 56 9.14 10.78 6.10
CA TYR A 56 10.54 11.17 5.90
C TYR A 56 11.42 10.10 5.26
N GLY A 57 10.93 8.87 5.15
CA GLY A 57 11.61 7.83 4.37
C GLY A 57 12.31 6.76 5.19
N ASN A 58 12.75 7.08 6.40
CA ASN A 58 13.53 6.21 7.26
C ASN A 58 13.13 6.42 8.73
N LEU A 59 13.37 5.40 9.55
CA LEU A 59 13.53 5.53 11.01
C LEU A 59 15.01 5.77 11.32
#